data_AF-A0A9W8A172-F1
#
_entry.id   AF-A0A9W8A172-F1
#
_cell.length_a   1.000
_cell.length_b   1.000
_cell.length_c   1.000
_cell.angle_alpha   90.00
_cell.angle_beta   90.00
_cell.angle_gamma   90.00
#
_symmetry.space_group_name_H-M   'P 1'
#
loop_
_entity.id
_entity.type
_entity.pdbx_description
1 polymer ?
#
loop_
_entity_poly.entity_id
_entity_poly.type
_entity_poly.pdbx_seq_one_letter_code
_entity_poly.pdbx_strand_id
1 'polypeptide(L)'
;MTTLNTYEEYLPHGSFYYLQGLVLWISHIVLWIGNVLTALSSTNPYDSMPTKKINDRNNSKNITAKHHSHGNRLATMIPSSSLKERVEWIDGILESYGQNVSSEGECKSNRMIRIPQSKASTLPTMGIDELREKIATKGQYLVICDGFVLCLNAFLDEHPGGPMAILQMVGKDATGEIRAMHPDWVMDRAIWPYIVARVDTADNNGPWKVGQQKSFVEDLVLPYCRPGIPEPKYDDDDDDDDDDDDDGGKSEKDEGVALFDKNIGCHPDYVAIHRDYFRLHHMLRFNGYFDRDCTQYINEAIRYTVLFGLMLVPVLAGSGYLFPSILGGSQIWTGWYLVSALSAGMLWQQLAFFAHDLGHNGFMTQRKYDAVIGILVADLMGGLSIGWWKQNHNVHHIVTNHPENDPDIQHLPFFAISTHFFKNLYSTYYKRTLDFDRFSRLFVRWQHRLYYLILSFGRYNLYALSWNYLLTSKFAPYRWLEISCMAVFTLWFSMFLRLIPTWPLVFLYVVISHATTVILHVQITLSHFGMSVESPDPITECFMANQIRTTMDIKCPAWLDWFHGGLQYQVEHHLFPRLPRHQLKKVQPFVKALCDKHGMKFTEFNFFDGNVYTLGQMAKVAEQVENKD
;
A
#
# COMPACT_ATOMS: atom_id res chain seq x y z
N MET A 1 6.44 40.15 -53.02
CA MET A 1 5.69 41.23 -52.35
C MET A 1 4.21 40.91 -52.51
N THR A 2 3.40 40.58 -51.51
CA THR A 2 3.61 40.36 -50.08
C THR A 2 2.33 39.65 -49.62
N THR A 3 2.42 38.39 -49.20
CA THR A 3 1.35 37.63 -48.52
C THR A 3 1.88 37.24 -47.16
N LEU A 4 1.56 38.02 -46.13
CA LEU A 4 1.74 37.72 -44.71
C LEU A 4 0.69 38.55 -43.98
N ASN A 5 -0.48 37.95 -43.76
CA ASN A 5 -1.51 38.48 -42.86
C ASN A 5 -2.47 37.34 -42.54
N THR A 6 -2.07 36.48 -41.61
CA THR A 6 -2.95 35.63 -40.80
C THR A 6 -2.02 34.95 -39.79
N TYR A 7 -2.13 35.29 -38.49
CA TYR A 7 -1.81 34.46 -37.31
C TYR A 7 -1.55 35.29 -36.04
N GLU A 8 -1.57 36.63 -36.08
CA GLU A 8 -1.32 37.47 -34.88
C GLU A 8 -2.57 37.90 -34.08
N GLU A 9 -3.79 37.63 -34.53
CA GLU A 9 -4.97 38.35 -33.99
C GLU A 9 -5.82 37.63 -32.92
N TYR A 10 -5.39 36.50 -32.33
CA TYR A 10 -6.25 35.74 -31.40
C TYR A 10 -5.64 35.28 -30.07
N LEU A 11 -4.68 36.03 -29.50
CA LEU A 11 -4.35 35.87 -28.08
C LEU A 11 -4.20 37.25 -27.40
N PRO A 12 -5.05 37.62 -26.42
CA PRO A 12 -4.92 38.90 -25.75
C PRO A 12 -3.57 38.95 -25.02
N HIS A 13 -2.81 40.02 -25.23
CA HIS A 13 -1.46 40.25 -24.68
C HIS A 13 -1.32 39.99 -23.15
N GLY A 14 -2.42 39.96 -22.39
CA GLY A 14 -2.42 39.57 -20.97
C GLY A 14 -2.10 38.10 -20.72
N SER A 15 -2.48 37.18 -21.62
CA SER A 15 -2.30 35.73 -21.46
C SER A 15 -0.82 35.30 -21.36
N PHE A 16 0.07 36.04 -22.01
CA PHE A 16 1.52 35.84 -21.95
C PHE A 16 2.10 36.03 -20.54
N TYR A 17 1.66 37.07 -19.82
CA TYR A 17 2.14 37.39 -18.47
C TYR A 17 1.62 36.40 -17.42
N TYR A 18 0.38 35.92 -17.55
CA TYR A 18 -0.17 34.90 -16.64
C TYR A 18 0.55 33.56 -16.79
N LEU A 19 0.93 33.20 -18.01
CA LEU A 19 1.60 31.93 -18.29
C LEU A 19 3.07 31.96 -17.86
N GLN A 20 3.76 33.08 -18.10
CA GLN A 20 5.12 33.29 -17.61
C GLN A 20 5.14 33.34 -16.07
N GLY A 21 4.14 33.98 -15.45
CA GLY A 21 3.92 33.96 -14.01
C GLY A 21 3.67 32.55 -13.47
N LEU A 22 2.86 31.73 -14.15
CA LEU A 22 2.59 30.35 -13.75
C LEU A 22 3.83 29.45 -13.88
N VAL A 23 4.58 29.56 -14.98
CA VAL A 23 5.82 28.78 -15.19
C VAL A 23 6.88 29.16 -14.16
N LEU A 24 7.06 30.45 -13.88
CA LEU A 24 7.95 30.93 -12.81
C LEU A 24 7.45 30.46 -11.45
N TRP A 25 6.15 30.52 -11.19
CA TRP A 25 5.56 30.08 -9.92
C TRP A 25 5.72 28.57 -9.69
N ILE A 26 5.48 27.71 -10.69
CA ILE A 26 5.70 26.27 -10.57
C ILE A 26 7.19 25.97 -10.41
N SER A 27 8.07 26.65 -11.16
CA SER A 27 9.52 26.50 -11.01
C SER A 27 9.98 26.91 -9.61
N HIS A 28 9.42 27.99 -9.05
CA HIS A 28 9.66 28.41 -7.68
C HIS A 28 9.09 27.42 -6.66
N ILE A 29 7.94 26.79 -6.91
CA ILE A 29 7.39 25.74 -6.02
C ILE A 29 8.27 24.49 -6.06
N VAL A 30 8.72 24.04 -7.22
CA VAL A 30 9.61 22.87 -7.33
C VAL A 30 10.95 23.14 -6.65
N LEU A 31 11.53 24.33 -6.88
CA LEU A 31 12.73 24.77 -6.18
C LEU A 31 12.50 24.97 -4.68
N TRP A 32 11.33 25.48 -4.28
CA TRP A 32 10.96 25.64 -2.88
C TRP A 32 10.76 24.29 -2.20
N ILE A 33 10.11 23.32 -2.84
CA ILE A 33 10.00 21.94 -2.34
C ILE A 33 11.40 21.34 -2.23
N GLY A 34 12.26 21.49 -3.23
CA GLY A 34 13.67 21.07 -3.15
C GLY A 34 14.41 21.71 -1.98
N ASN A 35 14.25 23.02 -1.79
CA ASN A 35 14.88 23.78 -0.70
C ASN A 35 14.27 23.47 0.67
N VAL A 36 12.98 23.19 0.76
CA VAL A 36 12.28 22.77 1.98
C VAL A 36 12.69 21.35 2.34
N LEU A 37 12.74 20.42 1.39
CA LEU A 37 13.27 19.08 1.61
C LEU A 37 14.74 19.13 2.05
N THR A 38 15.55 20.02 1.45
CA THR A 38 16.94 20.25 1.85
C THR A 38 17.04 20.88 3.24
N ALA A 39 16.21 21.89 3.56
CA ALA A 39 16.19 22.53 4.87
C ALA A 39 15.68 21.57 5.97
N LEU A 40 14.67 20.75 5.67
CA LEU A 40 14.16 19.72 6.57
C LEU A 40 15.18 18.58 6.77
N SER A 41 16.02 18.29 5.76
CA SER A 41 17.14 17.35 5.89
C SER A 41 18.22 17.81 6.89
N SER A 42 18.35 19.13 7.09
CA SER A 42 19.30 19.75 8.01
C SER A 42 18.83 19.81 9.46
N THR A 43 17.53 19.57 9.71
CA THR A 43 16.98 19.50 11.07
C THR A 43 17.04 18.06 11.57
N ASN A 44 17.92 17.81 12.54
CA ASN A 44 17.98 16.53 13.23
C ASN A 44 16.71 16.38 14.09
N PRO A 45 15.82 15.41 13.84
CA PRO A 45 14.50 15.35 14.46
C PRO A 45 14.49 15.09 15.97
N TYR A 46 15.66 14.85 16.59
CA TYR A 46 15.79 14.69 18.04
C TYR A 46 15.73 16.01 18.85
N ASP A 47 15.78 17.19 18.22
CA ASP A 47 15.81 18.47 18.95
C ASP A 47 14.43 19.03 19.34
N SER A 48 13.31 18.37 18.97
CA SER A 48 11.96 18.91 19.21
C SER A 48 11.10 18.16 20.24
N MET A 49 11.66 17.19 20.98
CA MET A 49 10.98 16.71 22.18
C MET A 49 11.22 17.71 23.33
N PRO A 50 10.19 18.09 24.12
CA PRO A 50 10.40 18.69 25.43
C PRO A 50 10.94 17.61 26.37
N THR A 51 12.19 17.19 26.17
CA THR A 51 12.92 16.43 27.17
C THR A 51 13.27 17.40 28.28
N LYS A 52 12.74 17.17 29.49
CA LYS A 52 13.42 17.61 30.71
C LYS A 52 14.91 17.32 30.52
N LYS A 53 15.74 18.36 30.64
CA LYS A 53 17.21 18.31 30.48
C LYS A 53 17.78 17.04 31.13
N ILE A 54 18.15 16.06 30.32
CA ILE A 54 19.11 15.02 30.68
C ILE A 54 20.28 15.21 29.72
N ASN A 55 21.44 15.54 30.30
CA ASN A 55 22.69 15.83 29.60
C ASN A 55 23.23 14.57 28.92
N ASP A 56 22.78 14.25 27.70
CA ASP A 56 23.33 13.10 26.94
C ASP A 56 23.38 13.30 25.42
N ARG A 57 23.63 14.54 24.96
CA ARG A 57 23.68 14.89 23.52
C ARG A 57 24.84 14.25 22.73
N ASN A 58 25.90 13.79 23.40
CA ASN A 58 27.02 13.11 22.73
C ASN A 58 26.83 11.60 22.59
N ASN A 59 25.91 11.00 23.35
CA ASN A 59 25.69 9.56 23.33
C ASN A 59 24.77 9.15 22.17
N SER A 60 23.73 9.93 21.86
CA SER A 60 22.75 9.54 20.81
C SER A 60 23.34 9.51 19.39
N LYS A 61 24.26 10.42 19.05
CA LYS A 61 24.95 10.45 17.74
C LYS A 61 25.91 9.27 17.56
N ASN A 62 26.63 8.88 18.61
CA ASN A 62 27.51 7.70 18.57
C ASN A 62 26.71 6.40 18.53
N ILE A 63 25.56 6.34 19.21
CA ILE A 63 24.66 5.19 19.22
C ILE A 63 24.05 4.97 17.83
N THR A 64 23.47 6.01 17.23
CA THR A 64 22.88 5.94 15.86
C THR A 64 23.91 5.56 14.78
N ALA A 65 25.11 6.15 14.80
CA ALA A 65 26.17 5.77 13.85
C ALA A 65 26.64 4.31 14.03
N LYS A 66 26.73 3.84 15.28
CA LYS A 66 27.12 2.46 15.59
C LYS A 66 26.03 1.45 15.17
N HIS A 67 24.74 1.80 15.32
CA HIS A 67 23.61 0.97 14.88
C HIS A 67 23.51 0.85 13.36
N HIS A 68 23.65 1.95 12.61
CA HIS A 68 23.69 1.89 11.14
C HIS A 68 24.86 1.02 10.61
N SER A 69 26.03 1.08 11.27
CA SER A 69 27.16 0.22 10.91
C SER A 69 26.91 -1.27 11.19
N HIS A 70 26.10 -1.58 12.21
CA HIS A 70 25.77 -2.95 12.60
C HIS A 70 24.67 -3.56 11.71
N GLY A 71 23.59 -2.83 11.42
CA GLY A 71 22.53 -3.28 10.50
C GLY A 71 23.06 -3.57 9.10
N ASN A 72 23.90 -2.70 8.55
CA ASN A 72 24.55 -2.95 7.26
C ASN A 72 25.47 -4.19 7.28
N ARG A 73 26.11 -4.52 8.41
CA ARG A 73 26.91 -5.75 8.55
C ARG A 73 26.05 -7.01 8.57
N LEU A 74 24.90 -6.99 9.25
CA LEU A 74 23.98 -8.13 9.30
C LEU A 74 23.43 -8.48 7.92
N ALA A 75 23.02 -7.48 7.12
CA ALA A 75 22.55 -7.70 5.76
C ALA A 75 23.65 -8.20 4.80
N THR A 76 24.93 -7.97 5.09
CA THR A 76 26.04 -8.49 4.27
C THR A 76 26.48 -9.91 4.64
N MET A 77 25.94 -10.48 5.72
CA MET A 77 26.28 -11.81 6.24
C MET A 77 25.28 -12.91 5.80
N ILE A 78 24.44 -12.65 4.79
CA ILE A 78 23.43 -13.61 4.34
C ILE A 78 24.11 -14.89 3.83
N PRO A 79 23.76 -16.08 4.38
CA PRO A 79 24.32 -17.34 3.90
C PRO A 79 23.87 -17.61 2.47
N SER A 80 24.82 -17.92 1.58
CA SER A 80 24.54 -18.14 0.15
C SER A 80 24.39 -19.61 -0.25
N SER A 81 24.53 -20.58 0.67
CA SER A 81 24.84 -21.96 0.28
C SER A 81 23.81 -23.06 0.65
N SER A 82 22.94 -22.94 1.66
CA SER A 82 21.86 -23.94 1.87
C SER A 82 20.63 -23.44 2.66
N LEU A 83 19.49 -24.16 2.54
CA LEU A 83 18.28 -23.91 3.34
C LEU A 83 18.59 -23.96 4.84
N LYS A 84 19.32 -25.00 5.27
CA LYS A 84 19.72 -25.21 6.67
C LYS A 84 20.52 -24.02 7.21
N GLU A 85 21.50 -23.53 6.46
CA GLU A 85 22.30 -22.37 6.86
C GLU A 85 21.48 -21.09 7.00
N ARG A 86 20.48 -20.86 6.12
CA ARG A 86 19.60 -19.69 6.23
C ARG A 86 18.71 -19.76 7.46
N VAL A 87 18.19 -20.94 7.80
CA VAL A 87 17.39 -21.18 9.02
C VAL A 87 18.26 -20.97 10.26
N GLU A 88 19.44 -21.59 10.33
CA GLU A 88 20.36 -21.42 11.46
C GLU A 88 20.80 -19.96 11.64
N TRP A 89 21.01 -19.24 10.53
CA TRP A 89 21.37 -17.82 10.55
C TRP A 89 20.25 -16.94 11.11
N ILE A 90 19.00 -17.11 10.63
CA ILE A 90 17.90 -16.30 11.14
C ILE A 90 17.59 -16.68 12.60
N ASP A 91 17.70 -17.95 12.97
CA ASP A 91 17.55 -18.38 14.37
C ASP A 91 18.58 -17.74 15.27
N GLY A 92 19.87 -17.78 14.91
CA GLY A 92 20.92 -17.13 15.69
C GLY A 92 20.71 -15.62 15.85
N ILE A 93 20.20 -14.94 14.81
CA ILE A 93 19.81 -13.53 14.88
C ILE A 93 18.64 -13.37 15.86
N LEU A 94 17.51 -14.03 15.62
CA LEU A 94 16.31 -13.87 16.45
C LEU A 94 16.58 -14.24 17.92
N GLU A 95 17.41 -15.25 18.17
CA GLU A 95 17.89 -15.62 19.50
C GLU A 95 18.79 -14.56 20.12
N SER A 96 19.71 -13.94 19.39
CA SER A 96 20.53 -12.85 19.93
C SER A 96 19.70 -11.63 20.36
N TYR A 97 18.61 -11.35 19.64
CA TYR A 97 17.64 -10.33 20.01
C TYR A 97 16.63 -10.83 21.07
N GLY A 98 16.59 -12.14 21.30
CA GLY A 98 15.89 -12.79 22.42
C GLY A 98 16.72 -12.95 23.70
N GLN A 99 18.05 -13.04 23.61
CA GLN A 99 19.01 -13.40 24.67
C GLN A 99 19.86 -12.23 25.21
N ASN A 100 19.71 -10.99 24.72
CA ASN A 100 20.24 -9.78 25.40
C ASN A 100 19.43 -9.49 26.69
N VAL A 101 19.50 -10.45 27.60
CA VAL A 101 18.84 -10.63 28.88
C VAL A 101 19.90 -10.31 29.93
N SER A 102 19.91 -9.08 30.46
CA SER A 102 20.74 -8.77 31.63
C SER A 102 19.96 -9.08 32.90
N SER A 103 20.70 -9.50 33.93
CA SER A 103 20.26 -9.85 35.28
C SER A 103 19.57 -8.73 36.08
N GLU A 104 19.18 -7.62 35.44
CA GLU A 104 18.39 -6.53 36.02
C GLU A 104 17.30 -5.97 35.06
N GLY A 105 16.89 -6.71 34.01
CA GLY A 105 15.89 -6.21 33.07
C GLY A 105 15.17 -7.29 32.27
N GLU A 106 13.87 -7.44 32.56
CA GLU A 106 12.89 -8.31 31.90
C GLU A 106 13.04 -8.45 30.37
N CYS A 107 12.71 -9.65 29.87
CA CYS A 107 12.70 -10.02 28.46
C CYS A 107 11.88 -9.03 27.60
N LYS A 108 12.55 -8.16 26.85
CA LYS A 108 11.94 -7.16 25.93
C LYS A 108 11.82 -7.66 24.47
N SER A 109 11.69 -8.96 24.23
CA SER A 109 11.47 -9.51 22.89
C SER A 109 9.98 -9.57 22.47
N ASN A 110 9.06 -9.46 23.43
CA ASN A 110 7.64 -9.14 23.22
C ASN A 110 7.33 -7.83 23.94
N ARG A 111 7.50 -6.66 23.30
CA ARG A 111 7.04 -5.40 23.90
C ARG A 111 5.51 -5.34 23.85
N MET A 112 4.80 -6.14 24.65
CA MET A 112 3.35 -5.96 24.90
C MET A 112 3.07 -4.47 25.17
N ILE A 113 1.86 -4.01 24.83
CA ILE A 113 1.40 -2.66 25.20
C ILE A 113 1.84 -2.33 26.62
N ARG A 114 2.64 -1.27 26.75
CA ARG A 114 3.15 -0.81 28.04
C ARG A 114 2.11 0.08 28.69
N ILE A 115 1.22 -0.49 29.50
CA ILE A 115 0.33 0.30 30.36
C ILE A 115 0.93 0.52 31.75
N PRO A 116 0.64 1.65 32.42
CA PRO A 116 1.02 1.84 33.81
C PRO A 116 0.47 0.71 34.69
N GLN A 117 1.26 0.24 35.66
CA GLN A 117 0.87 -0.87 36.54
C GLN A 117 -0.46 -0.59 37.28
N SER A 118 -0.69 0.68 37.65
CA SER A 118 -1.94 1.14 38.28
C SER A 118 -3.18 0.96 37.40
N LYS A 119 -3.03 1.04 36.07
CA LYS A 119 -4.12 0.74 35.13
C LYS A 119 -4.20 -0.76 34.88
N ALA A 120 -3.06 -1.42 34.74
CA ALA A 120 -2.98 -2.87 34.53
C ALA A 120 -3.71 -3.70 35.59
N SER A 121 -3.64 -3.28 36.86
CA SER A 121 -4.21 -4.00 38.00
C SER A 121 -5.72 -3.81 38.17
N THR A 122 -6.32 -2.82 37.51
CA THR A 122 -7.76 -2.51 37.65
C THR A 122 -8.58 -2.95 36.45
N LEU A 123 -7.94 -3.41 35.37
CA LEU A 123 -8.64 -3.87 34.18
C LEU A 123 -9.38 -5.19 34.46
N PRO A 124 -10.68 -5.29 34.14
CA PRO A 124 -11.40 -6.56 34.20
C PRO A 124 -10.84 -7.54 33.16
N THR A 125 -11.13 -8.82 33.33
CA THR A 125 -10.95 -9.83 32.28
C THR A 125 -12.24 -9.97 31.46
N MET A 126 -12.11 -10.38 30.19
CA MET A 126 -13.24 -10.59 29.30
C MET A 126 -12.98 -11.85 28.45
N GLY A 127 -13.91 -12.80 28.49
CA GLY A 127 -13.87 -14.00 27.67
C GLY A 127 -14.27 -13.73 26.21
N ILE A 128 -14.01 -14.68 25.32
CA ILE A 128 -14.35 -14.56 23.89
C ILE A 128 -15.87 -14.49 23.68
N ASP A 129 -16.65 -15.27 24.43
CA ASP A 129 -18.12 -15.26 24.30
C ASP A 129 -18.72 -13.92 24.75
N GLU A 130 -18.17 -13.32 25.81
CA GLU A 130 -18.57 -11.98 26.25
C GLU A 130 -18.22 -10.91 25.19
N LEU A 131 -17.05 -11.03 24.56
CA LEU A 131 -16.66 -10.15 23.43
C LEU A 131 -17.65 -10.27 22.27
N ARG A 132 -17.97 -11.51 21.86
CA ARG A 132 -18.93 -11.82 20.80
C ARG A 132 -20.29 -11.20 21.09
N GLU A 133 -20.82 -11.41 22.29
CA GLU A 133 -22.10 -10.87 22.72
C GLU A 133 -22.11 -9.34 22.63
N LYS A 134 -21.06 -8.67 23.12
CA LYS A 134 -20.97 -7.20 23.11
C LYS A 134 -20.88 -6.63 21.69
N ILE A 135 -20.18 -7.29 20.78
CA ILE A 135 -20.11 -6.89 19.38
C ILE A 135 -21.49 -7.04 18.74
N ALA A 136 -22.11 -8.21 18.85
CA ALA A 136 -23.37 -8.53 18.20
C ALA A 136 -24.56 -7.73 18.73
N THR A 137 -24.69 -7.62 20.05
CA THR A 137 -25.91 -7.07 20.70
C THR A 137 -25.78 -5.60 21.05
N LYS A 138 -24.58 -5.13 21.42
CA LYS A 138 -24.35 -3.74 21.86
C LYS A 138 -23.69 -2.87 20.78
N GLY A 139 -23.35 -3.44 19.63
CA GLY A 139 -22.71 -2.72 18.53
C GLY A 139 -21.34 -2.16 18.89
N GLN A 140 -20.61 -2.83 19.80
CA GLN A 140 -19.27 -2.40 20.20
C GLN A 140 -18.22 -2.82 19.17
N TYR A 141 -17.28 -1.92 18.88
CA TYR A 141 -16.13 -2.19 18.01
C TYR A 141 -14.98 -2.65 18.89
N LEU A 142 -14.97 -3.96 19.19
CA LEU A 142 -13.99 -4.60 20.05
C LEU A 142 -12.92 -5.31 19.24
N VAL A 143 -11.64 -5.06 19.56
CA VAL A 143 -10.47 -5.64 18.90
C VAL A 143 -9.48 -6.11 19.95
N ILE A 144 -8.82 -7.24 19.73
CA ILE A 144 -7.73 -7.71 20.61
C ILE A 144 -6.39 -7.20 20.07
N CYS A 145 -5.54 -6.66 20.96
CA CYS A 145 -4.17 -6.27 20.66
C CYS A 145 -3.26 -6.58 21.86
N ASP A 146 -2.23 -7.41 21.68
CA ASP A 146 -1.31 -7.85 22.75
C ASP A 146 -2.02 -8.42 23.99
N GLY A 147 -3.13 -9.14 23.78
CA GLY A 147 -3.94 -9.69 24.88
C GLY A 147 -4.78 -8.66 25.65
N PHE A 148 -4.85 -7.41 25.17
CA PHE A 148 -5.78 -6.39 25.66
C PHE A 148 -6.97 -6.25 24.73
N VAL A 149 -8.14 -6.00 25.31
CA VAL A 149 -9.37 -5.67 24.57
C VAL A 149 -9.44 -4.15 24.42
N LEU A 150 -9.52 -3.71 23.17
CA LEU A 150 -9.71 -2.32 22.79
C LEU A 150 -11.17 -2.07 22.43
N CYS A 151 -11.77 -1.00 22.95
CA CYS A 151 -13.07 -0.49 22.52
C CYS A 151 -12.90 0.78 21.69
N LEU A 152 -13.19 0.70 20.40
CA LEU A 152 -12.83 1.71 19.41
C LEU A 152 -14.02 2.55 18.90
N ASN A 153 -15.22 2.39 19.47
CA ASN A 153 -16.42 3.13 19.08
C ASN A 153 -16.20 4.65 19.00
N ALA A 154 -15.61 5.24 20.03
CA ALA A 154 -15.37 6.68 20.08
C ALA A 154 -14.23 7.16 19.17
N PHE A 155 -13.39 6.24 18.66
CA PHE A 155 -12.24 6.56 17.83
C PHE A 155 -12.46 6.27 16.34
N LEU A 156 -13.55 5.59 15.99
CA LEU A 156 -13.79 5.11 14.63
C LEU A 156 -13.66 6.23 13.59
N ASP A 157 -14.37 7.34 13.81
CA ASP A 157 -14.42 8.48 12.88
C ASP A 157 -13.23 9.43 13.03
N GLU A 158 -12.34 9.20 14.00
CA GLU A 158 -11.12 9.98 14.21
C GLU A 158 -9.87 9.25 13.74
N HIS A 159 -10.00 7.95 13.43
CA HIS A 159 -8.88 7.09 13.11
C HIS A 159 -8.15 7.57 11.83
N PRO A 160 -6.83 7.83 11.91
CA PRO A 160 -6.03 8.29 10.78
C PRO A 160 -6.10 7.47 9.49
N GLY A 161 -6.27 6.15 9.62
CA GLY A 161 -6.39 5.22 8.48
C GLY A 161 -7.81 5.14 7.91
N GLY A 162 -8.76 5.89 8.47
CA GLY A 162 -10.16 5.82 8.14
C GLY A 162 -10.93 4.76 8.95
N PRO A 163 -12.26 4.83 8.95
CA PRO A 163 -13.11 3.95 9.74
C PRO A 163 -13.06 2.49 9.28
N MET A 164 -12.96 2.25 7.97
CA MET A 164 -12.91 0.88 7.43
C MET A 164 -11.70 0.09 7.91
N ALA A 165 -10.56 0.76 8.15
CA ALA A 165 -9.38 0.10 8.71
C ALA A 165 -9.68 -0.53 10.08
N ILE A 166 -10.50 0.10 10.92
CA ILE A 166 -10.94 -0.46 12.20
C ILE A 166 -11.98 -1.55 11.99
N LEU A 167 -12.99 -1.30 11.16
CA LEU A 167 -14.12 -2.22 10.99
C LEU A 167 -13.69 -3.60 10.49
N GLN A 168 -12.64 -3.70 9.67
CA GLN A 168 -12.10 -4.98 9.20
C GLN A 168 -11.41 -5.80 10.32
N MET A 169 -11.06 -5.17 11.43
CA MET A 169 -10.36 -5.79 12.57
C MET A 169 -11.30 -6.13 13.74
N VAL A 170 -12.55 -5.65 13.72
CA VAL A 170 -13.51 -5.90 14.81
C VAL A 170 -13.77 -7.39 14.95
N GLY A 171 -13.70 -7.89 16.17
CA GLY A 171 -13.88 -9.30 16.49
C GLY A 171 -12.69 -10.20 16.14
N LYS A 172 -11.50 -9.60 15.97
CA LYS A 172 -10.24 -10.31 15.67
C LYS A 172 -9.16 -9.97 16.69
N ASP A 173 -8.18 -10.86 16.83
CA ASP A 173 -6.84 -10.48 17.30
C ASP A 173 -6.09 -9.80 16.16
N ALA A 174 -6.06 -8.46 16.22
CA ALA A 174 -5.44 -7.61 15.20
C ALA A 174 -4.04 -7.12 15.63
N THR A 175 -3.37 -7.88 16.50
CA THR A 175 -2.04 -7.50 17.01
C THR A 175 -1.03 -7.34 15.87
N GLY A 176 -1.09 -8.17 14.83
CA GLY A 176 -0.21 -8.13 13.66
C GLY A 176 -0.33 -6.83 12.88
N GLU A 177 -1.56 -6.51 12.51
CA GLU A 177 -1.99 -5.37 11.70
C GLU A 177 -1.71 -4.06 12.45
N ILE A 178 -2.12 -3.97 13.71
CA ILE A 178 -1.90 -2.78 14.52
C ILE A 178 -0.38 -2.54 14.67
N ARG A 179 0.42 -3.56 14.96
CA ARG A 179 1.87 -3.35 15.15
C ARG A 179 2.60 -3.04 13.85
N ALA A 180 2.21 -3.63 12.73
CA ALA A 180 2.81 -3.35 11.42
C ALA A 180 2.63 -1.87 11.02
N MET A 181 1.41 -1.35 11.24
CA MET A 181 1.00 -0.02 10.77
C MET A 181 1.37 1.13 11.72
N HIS A 182 1.65 0.84 13.00
CA HIS A 182 1.79 1.87 14.03
C HIS A 182 3.22 2.01 14.59
N PRO A 183 3.66 3.25 14.90
CA PRO A 183 4.93 3.51 15.57
C PRO A 183 4.83 3.22 17.08
N ASP A 184 5.98 3.05 17.73
CA ASP A 184 6.07 2.71 19.17
C ASP A 184 5.24 3.65 20.06
N TRP A 185 5.22 4.96 19.80
CA TRP A 185 4.48 5.91 20.64
C TRP A 185 2.96 5.70 20.64
N VAL A 186 2.40 5.10 19.57
CA VAL A 186 0.98 4.72 19.55
C VAL A 186 0.75 3.56 20.51
N MET A 187 1.59 2.52 20.39
CA MET A 187 1.53 1.33 21.25
C MET A 187 1.84 1.66 22.72
N ASP A 188 2.73 2.61 22.96
CA ASP A 188 3.21 2.95 24.29
C ASP A 188 2.37 4.03 24.98
N ARG A 189 1.47 4.75 24.26
CA ARG A 189 0.71 5.87 24.86
C ARG A 189 -0.67 6.06 24.26
N ALA A 190 -0.76 6.22 22.94
CA ALA A 190 -2.01 6.64 22.30
C ALA A 190 -3.13 5.60 22.41
N ILE A 191 -2.77 4.32 22.48
CA ILE A 191 -3.71 3.21 22.59
C ILE A 191 -4.37 3.10 23.98
N TRP A 192 -3.76 3.69 25.02
CA TRP A 192 -4.18 3.49 26.40
C TRP A 192 -5.64 3.83 26.69
N PRO A 193 -6.21 4.96 26.21
CA PRO A 193 -7.59 5.33 26.53
C PRO A 193 -8.62 4.30 26.07
N TYR A 194 -8.30 3.51 25.05
CA TYR A 194 -9.21 2.55 24.43
C TYR A 194 -9.16 1.16 25.06
N ILE A 195 -8.19 0.89 25.94
CA ILE A 195 -8.08 -0.40 26.64
C ILE A 195 -9.15 -0.50 27.72
N VAL A 196 -10.04 -1.47 27.57
CA VAL A 196 -11.19 -1.70 28.46
C VAL A 196 -11.09 -2.97 29.30
N ALA A 197 -10.37 -3.98 28.83
CA ALA A 197 -10.20 -5.24 29.54
C ALA A 197 -8.90 -5.96 29.13
N ARG A 198 -8.54 -6.99 29.89
CA ARG A 198 -7.61 -8.05 29.47
C ARG A 198 -8.42 -9.20 28.91
N VAL A 199 -7.89 -9.89 27.91
CA VAL A 199 -8.52 -11.12 27.41
C VAL A 199 -8.38 -12.19 28.50
N ASP A 200 -9.48 -12.87 28.83
CA ASP A 200 -9.43 -14.04 29.69
C ASP A 200 -8.87 -15.23 28.91
N THR A 201 -7.81 -15.84 29.44
CA THR A 201 -7.13 -16.99 28.84
C THR A 201 -7.47 -18.31 29.52
N ALA A 202 -8.32 -18.26 30.57
CA ALA A 202 -8.67 -19.42 31.40
C ALA A 202 -10.02 -20.08 31.02
N ASP A 203 -10.83 -19.44 30.16
CA ASP A 203 -12.11 -19.99 29.68
C ASP A 203 -11.86 -21.10 28.64
N ASN A 204 -11.52 -22.27 29.18
CA ASN A 204 -10.98 -23.43 28.47
C ASN A 204 -12.08 -24.26 27.81
N ASN A 205 -12.33 -23.98 26.53
CA ASN A 205 -12.71 -24.99 25.53
C ASN A 205 -12.15 -24.72 24.12
N GLY A 206 -11.04 -23.97 23.97
CA GLY A 206 -10.39 -23.81 22.65
C GLY A 206 -8.99 -23.19 22.65
N PRO A 207 -8.19 -23.40 21.59
CA PRO A 207 -6.72 -23.33 21.60
C PRO A 207 -6.16 -21.93 21.31
N TRP A 208 -6.63 -20.87 21.97
CA TRP A 208 -6.14 -19.52 21.66
C TRP A 208 -4.80 -19.20 22.34
N LYS A 209 -3.77 -18.93 21.53
CA LYS A 209 -2.48 -18.39 21.97
C LYS A 209 -2.28 -17.01 21.33
N VAL A 210 -1.70 -16.07 22.08
CA VAL A 210 -1.30 -14.75 21.55
C VAL A 210 -0.54 -14.93 20.24
N GLY A 211 -1.08 -14.37 19.16
CA GLY A 211 -0.48 -14.43 17.83
C GLY A 211 -1.15 -15.30 16.78
N GLN A 212 -2.23 -15.99 17.14
CA GLN A 212 -3.22 -16.44 16.16
C GLN A 212 -4.18 -15.29 15.87
N GLN A 213 -4.39 -14.96 14.60
CA GLN A 213 -5.44 -14.03 14.20
C GLN A 213 -6.78 -14.74 14.28
N LYS A 214 -7.24 -15.02 15.50
CA LYS A 214 -8.52 -15.69 15.72
C LYS A 214 -9.64 -14.70 15.42
N SER A 215 -10.31 -14.86 14.28
CA SER A 215 -11.64 -14.26 14.18
C SER A 215 -12.60 -15.05 15.03
N PHE A 216 -13.38 -14.32 15.81
CA PHE A 216 -14.47 -14.87 16.61
C PHE A 216 -15.78 -14.20 16.25
N VAL A 217 -15.93 -13.64 15.04
CA VAL A 217 -17.21 -13.04 14.59
C VAL A 217 -17.52 -13.37 13.12
N GLU A 218 -16.77 -14.28 12.49
CA GLU A 218 -16.93 -14.60 11.06
C GLU A 218 -18.28 -15.26 10.75
N ASP A 219 -18.91 -15.88 11.75
CA ASP A 219 -20.27 -16.44 11.68
C ASP A 219 -21.39 -15.42 11.99
N LEU A 220 -21.02 -14.17 12.33
CA LEU A 220 -21.98 -13.13 12.70
C LEU A 220 -22.20 -12.16 11.55
N VAL A 221 -23.45 -11.81 11.29
CA VAL A 221 -23.78 -10.66 10.45
C VAL A 221 -23.58 -9.38 11.26
N LEU A 222 -22.42 -8.76 11.06
CA LEU A 222 -22.06 -7.57 11.79
C LEU A 222 -22.86 -6.35 11.28
N PRO A 223 -23.36 -5.46 12.16
CA PRO A 223 -24.23 -4.34 11.79
C PRO A 223 -23.65 -3.40 10.73
N TYR A 224 -22.33 -3.37 10.60
CA TYR A 224 -21.56 -2.53 9.69
C TYR A 224 -21.13 -3.25 8.40
N CYS A 225 -21.27 -4.58 8.31
CA CYS A 225 -20.88 -5.37 7.14
C CYS A 225 -21.98 -5.46 6.09
N ARG A 226 -23.27 -5.43 6.46
CA ARG A 226 -24.40 -5.52 5.51
C ARG A 226 -25.65 -4.78 6.01
N PRO A 227 -25.76 -3.45 5.84
CA PRO A 227 -26.99 -2.76 6.18
C PRO A 227 -28.10 -3.09 5.16
N GLY A 228 -28.99 -4.03 5.51
CA GLY A 228 -30.33 -4.15 4.90
C GLY A 228 -30.44 -4.91 3.57
N ILE A 229 -29.46 -5.75 3.21
CA ILE A 229 -29.58 -6.67 2.07
C ILE A 229 -29.90 -8.07 2.63
N PRO A 230 -30.98 -8.75 2.20
CA PRO A 230 -31.27 -10.13 2.60
C PRO A 230 -30.06 -11.02 2.35
N GLU A 231 -29.90 -12.08 3.16
CA GLU A 231 -28.92 -13.11 2.86
C GLU A 231 -29.09 -13.57 1.39
N PRO A 232 -27.99 -13.82 0.66
CA PRO A 232 -28.12 -14.61 -0.55
C PRO A 232 -28.83 -15.89 -0.13
N LYS A 233 -29.95 -16.21 -0.77
CA LYS A 233 -30.47 -17.56 -0.71
C LYS A 233 -29.37 -18.44 -1.29
N TYR A 234 -28.69 -19.18 -0.41
CA TYR A 234 -28.04 -20.40 -0.84
C TYR A 234 -29.22 -21.31 -1.16
N ASP A 235 -29.51 -21.49 -2.44
CA ASP A 235 -30.42 -22.54 -2.85
C ASP A 235 -29.68 -23.84 -2.51
N ASP A 236 -30.05 -24.46 -1.38
CA ASP A 236 -29.65 -25.81 -0.99
C ASP A 236 -30.38 -26.87 -1.85
N ASP A 237 -30.93 -26.47 -3.01
CA ASP A 237 -31.80 -27.29 -3.88
C ASP A 237 -31.04 -27.85 -5.09
N ASP A 238 -29.77 -28.25 -4.93
CA ASP A 238 -29.10 -29.17 -5.87
C ASP A 238 -28.96 -30.57 -5.21
N ASP A 239 -30.00 -31.01 -4.49
CA ASP A 239 -30.29 -32.44 -4.28
C ASP A 239 -30.92 -33.00 -5.56
N ASP A 240 -30.15 -33.06 -6.65
CA ASP A 240 -30.47 -33.94 -7.77
C ASP A 240 -29.99 -35.35 -7.42
N ASP A 241 -30.93 -36.14 -6.90
CA ASP A 241 -30.92 -37.60 -6.91
C ASP A 241 -30.80 -38.08 -8.37
N ASP A 242 -29.58 -38.18 -8.89
CA ASP A 242 -29.26 -39.01 -10.06
C ASP A 242 -28.30 -40.12 -9.64
N ASP A 243 -28.90 -41.30 -9.41
CA ASP A 243 -28.22 -42.59 -9.38
C ASP A 243 -27.47 -42.84 -10.71
N ASP A 244 -26.27 -43.43 -10.59
CA ASP A 244 -25.48 -44.09 -11.64
C ASP A 244 -24.88 -43.20 -12.76
N ASP A 245 -23.65 -42.72 -12.57
CA ASP A 245 -22.49 -43.30 -13.28
C ASP A 245 -21.15 -42.69 -12.80
N ASP A 246 -20.22 -43.58 -12.53
CA ASP A 246 -18.84 -43.35 -12.11
C ASP A 246 -18.02 -42.63 -13.20
N ASP A 247 -17.91 -41.30 -13.13
CA ASP A 247 -16.85 -40.56 -13.84
C ASP A 247 -16.36 -39.29 -13.10
N GLY A 248 -15.37 -39.46 -12.23
CA GLY A 248 -14.09 -38.71 -12.27
C GLY A 248 -14.02 -37.17 -12.26
N GLY A 249 -15.11 -36.42 -12.05
CA GLY A 249 -15.11 -34.95 -12.10
C GLY A 249 -14.56 -34.26 -10.84
N LYS A 250 -13.25 -33.97 -10.79
CA LYS A 250 -12.66 -33.11 -9.76
C LYS A 250 -13.19 -31.69 -9.88
N SER A 251 -13.78 -31.13 -8.82
CA SER A 251 -13.85 -29.68 -8.65
C SER A 251 -12.42 -29.16 -8.49
N GLU A 252 -11.89 -28.53 -9.54
CA GLU A 252 -10.59 -27.88 -9.49
C GLU A 252 -10.67 -26.70 -8.53
N LYS A 253 -10.13 -26.89 -7.32
CA LYS A 253 -9.75 -25.78 -6.43
C LYS A 253 -8.92 -24.81 -7.26
N ASP A 254 -9.32 -23.53 -7.31
CA ASP A 254 -8.54 -22.45 -7.92
C ASP A 254 -7.07 -22.61 -7.46
N GLU A 255 -6.18 -23.06 -8.36
CA GLU A 255 -4.78 -23.36 -8.05
C GLU A 255 -3.98 -22.07 -7.86
N GLY A 256 -4.34 -21.31 -6.82
CA GLY A 256 -3.50 -20.26 -6.27
C GLY A 256 -2.19 -20.84 -5.74
N VAL A 257 -1.16 -20.01 -5.64
CA VAL A 257 0.12 -20.44 -5.07
C VAL A 257 -0.10 -20.99 -3.66
N ALA A 258 0.18 -22.28 -3.46
CA ALA A 258 0.11 -22.90 -2.13
C ALA A 258 1.05 -22.16 -1.16
N LEU A 259 0.51 -21.75 -0.01
CA LEU A 259 1.24 -21.02 1.04
C LEU A 259 2.40 -21.84 1.63
N PHE A 260 2.27 -23.17 1.67
CA PHE A 260 3.27 -24.10 2.19
C PHE A 260 3.77 -25.05 1.10
N ASP A 261 5.01 -25.50 1.22
CA ASP A 261 5.52 -26.60 0.39
C ASP A 261 4.73 -27.88 0.69
N LYS A 262 4.15 -28.51 -0.33
CA LYS A 262 3.36 -29.75 -0.23
C LYS A 262 4.14 -30.91 0.40
N ASN A 263 5.47 -30.82 0.47
CA ASN A 263 6.34 -31.82 1.11
C ASN A 263 6.41 -31.69 2.65
N ILE A 264 5.84 -30.62 3.23
CA ILE A 264 5.83 -30.37 4.67
C ILE A 264 4.45 -30.75 5.20
N GLY A 265 4.25 -32.03 5.52
CA GLY A 265 2.96 -32.61 5.94
C GLY A 265 2.44 -32.19 7.33
N CYS A 266 2.68 -30.95 7.78
CA CYS A 266 2.15 -30.44 9.05
C CYS A 266 1.33 -29.15 8.86
N HIS A 267 0.28 -28.99 9.68
CA HIS A 267 -0.40 -27.70 9.81
C HIS A 267 0.61 -26.64 10.30
N PRO A 268 0.60 -25.44 9.72
CA PRO A 268 1.52 -24.38 10.10
C PRO A 268 1.32 -23.90 11.53
N ASP A 269 2.43 -23.71 12.25
CA ASP A 269 2.41 -23.11 13.58
C ASP A 269 2.37 -21.57 13.46
N TYR A 270 1.16 -21.04 13.25
CA TYR A 270 0.93 -19.59 13.14
C TYR A 270 1.37 -18.80 14.37
N VAL A 271 1.41 -19.42 15.56
CA VAL A 271 1.89 -18.79 16.79
C VAL A 271 3.39 -18.59 16.74
N ALA A 272 4.14 -19.61 16.30
CA ALA A 272 5.58 -19.50 16.09
C ALA A 272 5.91 -18.48 15.00
N ILE A 273 5.19 -18.50 13.87
CA ILE A 273 5.36 -17.54 12.77
C ILE A 273 5.16 -16.12 13.29
N HIS A 274 4.07 -15.87 14.00
CA HIS A 274 3.74 -14.54 14.54
C HIS A 274 4.77 -14.04 15.56
N ARG A 275 5.23 -14.93 16.47
CA ARG A 275 6.29 -14.60 17.43
C ARG A 275 7.59 -14.18 16.73
N ASP A 276 8.02 -14.96 15.74
CA ASP A 276 9.30 -14.73 15.08
C ASP A 276 9.23 -13.55 14.10
N TYR A 277 8.07 -13.30 13.49
CA TYR A 277 7.75 -12.06 12.78
C TYR A 277 7.96 -10.83 13.67
N PHE A 278 7.49 -10.83 14.91
CA PHE A 278 7.69 -9.68 15.79
C PHE A 278 9.11 -9.53 16.31
N ARG A 279 9.82 -10.62 16.53
CA ARG A 279 11.26 -10.55 16.81
C ARG A 279 12.01 -9.94 15.63
N LEU A 280 11.64 -10.31 14.41
CA LEU A 280 12.19 -9.70 13.19
C LEU A 280 11.85 -8.20 13.13
N HIS A 281 10.58 -7.83 13.33
CA HIS A 281 10.14 -6.44 13.34
C HIS A 281 10.93 -5.59 14.37
N HIS A 282 11.11 -6.12 15.58
CA HIS A 282 11.89 -5.47 16.63
C HIS A 282 13.37 -5.34 16.26
N MET A 283 13.97 -6.40 15.72
CA MET A 283 15.34 -6.38 15.23
C MET A 283 15.54 -5.28 14.17
N LEU A 284 14.63 -5.19 13.20
CA LEU A 284 14.67 -4.17 12.15
C LEU A 284 14.57 -2.76 12.75
N ARG A 285 13.67 -2.54 13.72
CA ARG A 285 13.59 -1.26 14.44
C ARG A 285 14.87 -0.94 15.21
N PHE A 286 15.39 -1.90 15.98
CA PHE A 286 16.58 -1.71 16.80
C PHE A 286 17.82 -1.36 15.96
N ASN A 287 17.92 -1.91 14.76
CA ASN A 287 19.03 -1.65 13.84
C ASN A 287 18.82 -0.42 12.93
N GLY A 288 17.75 0.35 13.13
CA GLY A 288 17.51 1.60 12.41
C GLY A 288 17.06 1.41 10.95
N TYR A 289 16.47 0.26 10.60
CA TYR A 289 15.91 0.06 9.25
C TYR A 289 14.67 0.94 8.99
N PHE A 290 13.98 1.35 10.04
CA PHE A 290 12.87 2.31 9.95
C PHE A 290 13.33 3.78 9.89
N ASP A 291 14.63 4.02 10.05
CA ASP A 291 15.18 5.37 9.95
C ASP A 291 15.32 5.78 8.49
N ARG A 292 14.99 7.05 8.22
CA ARG A 292 15.09 7.65 6.89
C ARG A 292 16.55 7.94 6.51
N ASP A 293 16.94 7.60 5.30
CA ASP A 293 18.15 8.13 4.66
C ASP A 293 17.78 9.34 3.78
N CYS A 294 18.01 10.55 4.31
CA CYS A 294 17.73 11.81 3.59
C CYS A 294 18.44 11.90 2.24
N THR A 295 19.61 11.26 2.07
CA THR A 295 20.37 11.27 0.83
C THR A 295 19.60 10.63 -0.31
N GLN A 296 18.86 9.56 -0.01
CA GLN A 296 18.04 8.87 -1.02
C GLN A 296 16.94 9.80 -1.53
N TYR A 297 16.26 10.53 -0.64
CA TYR A 297 15.21 11.46 -1.03
C TYR A 297 15.72 12.69 -1.80
N ILE A 298 16.98 13.10 -1.57
CA ILE A 298 17.63 14.14 -2.40
C ILE A 298 17.81 13.64 -3.84
N ASN A 299 18.26 12.40 -4.02
CA ASN A 299 18.40 11.80 -5.36
C ASN A 299 17.05 11.75 -6.09
N GLU A 300 15.97 11.51 -5.36
CA GLU A 300 14.61 11.56 -5.92
C GLU A 300 14.18 12.97 -6.30
N ALA A 301 14.45 13.98 -5.45
CA ALA A 301 14.17 15.37 -5.78
C ALA A 301 14.91 15.83 -7.05
N ILE A 302 16.17 15.39 -7.23
CA ILE A 302 16.92 15.63 -8.47
C ILE A 302 16.22 14.96 -9.66
N ARG A 303 15.83 13.70 -9.53
CA ARG A 303 15.10 12.96 -10.57
C ARG A 303 13.81 13.66 -10.99
N TYR A 304 13.02 14.11 -10.01
CA TYR A 304 11.76 14.81 -10.28
C TYR A 304 12.01 16.15 -10.98
N THR A 305 13.05 16.87 -10.58
CA THR A 305 13.44 18.13 -11.23
C THR A 305 13.86 17.91 -12.68
N VAL A 306 14.63 16.86 -12.96
CA VAL A 306 15.03 16.49 -14.33
C VAL A 306 13.83 16.10 -15.17
N LEU A 307 12.94 15.22 -14.68
CA LEU A 307 11.74 14.81 -15.41
C LEU A 307 10.78 15.97 -15.65
N PHE A 308 10.62 16.86 -14.67
CA PHE A 308 9.84 18.09 -14.81
C PHE A 308 10.45 19.03 -15.86
N GLY A 309 11.78 19.17 -15.89
CA GLY A 309 12.48 19.91 -16.94
C GLY A 309 12.29 19.30 -18.32
N LEU A 310 12.40 17.98 -18.45
CA LEU A 310 12.16 17.25 -19.71
C LEU A 310 10.70 17.31 -20.16
N MET A 311 9.75 17.47 -19.23
CA MET A 311 8.37 17.79 -19.55
C MET A 311 8.24 19.24 -20.05
N LEU A 312 8.79 20.22 -19.33
CA LEU A 312 8.51 21.63 -19.56
C LEU A 312 9.27 22.21 -20.76
N VAL A 313 10.58 21.98 -20.85
CA VAL A 313 11.46 22.63 -21.82
C VAL A 313 11.07 22.36 -23.28
N PRO A 314 10.74 21.13 -23.70
CA PRO A 314 10.33 20.86 -25.08
C PRO A 314 9.06 21.61 -25.49
N VAL A 315 8.09 21.76 -24.57
CA VAL A 315 6.83 22.46 -24.84
C VAL A 315 7.04 23.97 -24.91
N LEU A 316 7.88 24.54 -24.05
CA LEU A 316 8.24 25.97 -24.10
C LEU A 316 9.09 26.32 -25.33
N ALA A 317 9.99 25.43 -25.74
CA ALA A 317 10.70 25.58 -27.00
C ALA A 317 9.71 25.50 -28.17
N GLY A 318 8.83 24.48 -28.16
CA GLY A 318 7.79 24.20 -29.17
C GLY A 318 6.84 25.36 -29.44
N SER A 319 6.48 26.07 -28.38
CA SER A 319 5.56 27.20 -28.39
C SER A 319 6.23 28.53 -28.76
N GLY A 320 7.54 28.55 -29.01
CA GLY A 320 8.28 29.76 -29.37
C GLY A 320 8.65 30.69 -28.20
N TYR A 321 8.35 30.29 -26.96
CA TYR A 321 8.62 31.10 -25.76
C TYR A 321 10.09 31.04 -25.31
N LEU A 322 10.78 29.91 -25.49
CA LEU A 322 12.16 29.74 -25.02
C LEU A 322 13.22 30.21 -26.03
N PHE A 323 12.91 30.09 -27.33
CA PHE A 323 13.77 30.52 -28.43
C PHE A 323 12.99 31.39 -29.41
N PRO A 324 12.54 32.60 -29.02
CA PRO A 324 12.08 33.56 -30.00
C PRO A 324 13.28 33.89 -30.90
N SER A 325 13.11 33.69 -32.21
CA SER A 325 13.87 34.37 -33.27
C SER A 325 15.38 34.13 -33.49
N ILE A 326 16.12 33.32 -32.73
CA ILE A 326 17.59 33.12 -32.99
C ILE A 326 17.90 31.98 -33.98
N LEU A 327 17.05 30.95 -34.12
CA LEU A 327 17.29 29.79 -34.99
C LEU A 327 16.34 29.68 -36.19
N GLY A 328 15.79 30.80 -36.66
CA GLY A 328 15.04 30.87 -37.91
C GLY A 328 13.98 29.79 -38.06
N GLY A 329 12.84 29.95 -37.37
CA GLY A 329 11.58 29.24 -37.64
C GLY A 329 11.73 27.81 -38.16
N SER A 330 12.29 26.91 -37.35
CA SER A 330 12.27 25.48 -37.69
C SER A 330 11.21 24.79 -36.85
N GLN A 331 10.24 24.23 -37.57
CA GLN A 331 9.28 23.23 -37.14
C GLN A 331 9.88 22.36 -36.03
N ILE A 332 9.49 22.60 -34.78
CA ILE A 332 9.92 21.72 -33.69
C ILE A 332 9.36 20.35 -34.00
N TRP A 333 10.28 19.39 -34.09
CA TRP A 333 9.97 18.01 -34.44
C TRP A 333 8.89 17.51 -33.50
N THR A 334 7.78 16.99 -34.03
CA THR A 334 6.66 16.45 -33.22
C THR A 334 7.13 15.51 -32.10
N GLY A 335 8.25 14.82 -32.31
CA GLY A 335 8.93 14.01 -31.29
C GLY A 335 9.24 14.71 -29.97
N TRP A 336 9.45 16.03 -29.95
CA TRP A 336 9.70 16.78 -28.71
C TRP A 336 8.47 16.82 -27.79
N TYR A 337 7.27 16.93 -28.34
CA TYR A 337 6.03 16.82 -27.56
C TYR A 337 5.82 15.39 -27.02
N LEU A 338 6.27 14.37 -27.76
CA LEU A 338 6.24 12.98 -27.29
C LEU A 338 7.19 12.76 -26.10
N VAL A 339 8.43 13.25 -26.21
CA VAL A 339 9.41 13.19 -25.11
C VAL A 339 8.87 13.91 -23.87
N SER A 340 8.25 15.07 -24.04
CA SER A 340 7.59 15.79 -22.96
C SER A 340 6.44 14.99 -22.34
N ALA A 341 5.56 14.40 -23.15
CA ALA A 341 4.45 13.58 -22.68
C ALA A 341 4.92 12.34 -21.90
N LEU A 342 5.92 11.63 -22.42
CA LEU A 342 6.55 10.49 -21.74
C LEU A 342 7.17 10.92 -20.41
N SER A 343 7.84 12.08 -20.39
CA SER A 343 8.47 12.63 -19.18
C SER A 343 7.45 13.05 -18.13
N ALA A 344 6.28 13.57 -18.53
CA ALA A 344 5.17 13.85 -17.61
C ALA A 344 4.63 12.57 -16.97
N GLY A 345 4.41 11.53 -17.77
CA GLY A 345 3.96 10.24 -17.26
C GLY A 345 4.96 9.59 -16.31
N MET A 346 6.25 9.60 -16.67
CA MET A 346 7.34 9.13 -15.81
C MET A 346 7.46 9.97 -14.54
N LEU A 347 7.29 11.30 -14.62
CA LEU A 347 7.28 12.17 -13.44
C LEU A 347 6.18 11.76 -12.47
N TRP A 348 4.94 11.62 -12.94
CA TRP A 348 3.82 11.22 -12.07
C TRP A 348 4.00 9.83 -11.48
N GLN A 349 4.54 8.90 -12.27
CA GLN A 349 4.87 7.56 -11.80
C GLN A 349 5.90 7.60 -10.68
N GLN A 350 6.97 8.39 -10.83
CA GLN A 350 8.02 8.51 -9.81
C GLN A 350 7.54 9.26 -8.55
N LEU A 351 6.73 10.32 -8.72
CA LEU A 351 6.13 11.05 -7.59
C LEU A 351 5.22 10.15 -6.75
N ALA A 352 4.52 9.19 -7.37
CA ALA A 352 3.65 8.25 -6.68
C ALA A 352 4.40 7.40 -5.63
N PHE A 353 5.66 7.02 -5.89
CA PHE A 353 6.47 6.27 -4.92
C PHE A 353 6.80 7.08 -3.67
N PHE A 354 7.07 8.37 -3.81
CA PHE A 354 7.32 9.22 -2.65
C PHE A 354 6.01 9.60 -1.93
N ALA A 355 4.94 9.83 -2.69
CA ALA A 355 3.61 10.01 -2.12
C ALA A 355 3.18 8.77 -1.30
N HIS A 356 3.53 7.57 -1.75
CA HIS A 356 3.32 6.30 -1.03
C HIS A 356 4.08 6.27 0.32
N ASP A 357 5.39 6.55 0.34
CA ASP A 357 6.18 6.63 1.59
C ASP A 357 5.58 7.66 2.59
N LEU A 358 5.13 8.82 2.08
CA LEU A 358 4.45 9.87 2.85
C LEU A 358 3.08 9.41 3.37
N GLY A 359 2.34 8.67 2.53
CA GLY A 359 1.06 8.09 2.86
C GLY A 359 1.13 7.13 4.04
N HIS A 360 2.21 6.34 4.12
CA HIS A 360 2.52 5.44 5.24
C HIS A 360 3.16 6.12 6.46
N ASN A 361 3.39 7.43 6.39
CA ASN A 361 4.00 8.23 7.46
C ASN A 361 5.41 7.72 7.83
N GLY A 362 6.16 7.31 6.81
CA GLY A 362 7.53 6.80 6.91
C GLY A 362 8.62 7.88 6.78
N PHE A 363 8.26 9.11 6.39
CA PHE A 363 9.24 10.16 6.08
C PHE A 363 9.49 11.14 7.23
N MET A 364 8.44 11.70 7.86
CA MET A 364 8.57 12.63 8.98
C MET A 364 8.18 11.97 10.30
N THR A 365 8.72 12.47 11.41
CA THR A 365 8.33 12.00 12.75
C THR A 365 6.90 12.39 13.12
N GLN A 366 6.40 13.50 12.58
CA GLN A 366 5.03 13.95 12.80
C GLN A 366 4.18 13.76 11.54
N ARG A 367 3.14 12.95 11.68
CA ARG A 367 2.15 12.63 10.64
C ARG A 367 1.58 13.83 9.89
N LYS A 368 1.38 14.97 10.56
CA LYS A 368 0.81 16.18 9.94
C LYS A 368 1.70 16.72 8.81
N TYR A 369 3.02 16.59 8.94
CA TYR A 369 3.95 17.06 7.92
C TYR A 369 3.96 16.11 6.72
N ASP A 370 3.94 14.80 6.98
CA ASP A 370 3.79 13.81 5.90
C ASP A 370 2.48 14.00 5.14
N ALA A 371 1.39 14.31 5.83
CA ALA A 371 0.11 14.62 5.19
C ALA A 371 0.22 15.85 4.28
N VAL A 372 0.73 16.98 4.78
CA VAL A 372 0.84 18.21 3.98
C VAL A 372 1.80 18.04 2.79
N ILE A 373 2.97 17.43 3.00
CA ILE A 373 3.93 17.16 1.90
C ILE A 373 3.30 16.18 0.90
N GLY A 374 2.62 15.13 1.39
CA GLY A 374 1.88 14.18 0.57
C GLY A 374 0.85 14.87 -0.32
N ILE A 375 0.09 15.84 0.21
CA ILE A 375 -0.89 16.62 -0.58
C ILE A 375 -0.20 17.48 -1.64
N LEU A 376 0.94 18.11 -1.32
CA LEU A 376 1.68 18.89 -2.32
C LEU A 376 2.28 18.01 -3.43
N VAL A 377 2.71 16.80 -3.11
CA VAL A 377 3.30 15.87 -4.09
C VAL A 377 2.22 15.17 -4.90
N ALA A 378 1.24 14.53 -4.26
CA ALA A 378 0.21 13.73 -4.90
C ALA A 378 -0.87 14.60 -5.54
N ASP A 379 -1.46 15.55 -4.80
CA ASP A 379 -2.61 16.31 -5.29
C ASP A 379 -2.18 17.45 -6.21
N LEU A 380 -1.26 18.31 -5.77
CA LEU A 380 -0.87 19.51 -6.52
C LEU A 380 -0.02 19.19 -7.76
N MET A 381 0.96 18.28 -7.63
CA MET A 381 1.84 17.91 -8.75
C MET A 381 1.35 16.66 -9.48
N GLY A 382 0.84 15.68 -8.74
CA GLY A 382 0.41 14.39 -9.27
C GLY A 382 -1.07 14.32 -9.65
N GLY A 383 -1.91 15.29 -9.28
CA GLY A 383 -3.34 15.28 -9.57
C GLY A 383 -4.13 14.13 -8.93
N LEU A 384 -3.64 13.52 -7.86
CA LEU A 384 -4.30 12.41 -7.16
C LEU A 384 -4.45 12.72 -5.67
N SER A 385 -5.61 12.43 -5.08
CA SER A 385 -5.84 12.64 -3.65
C SER A 385 -5.09 11.62 -2.82
N ILE A 386 -4.10 12.09 -2.04
CA ILE A 386 -3.41 11.22 -1.09
C ILE A 386 -4.35 10.77 0.04
N GLY A 387 -5.39 11.56 0.37
CA GLY A 387 -6.41 11.19 1.35
C GLY A 387 -7.21 9.96 0.91
N TRP A 388 -7.69 9.96 -0.35
CA TRP A 388 -8.34 8.79 -0.95
C TRP A 388 -7.42 7.57 -0.92
N TRP A 389 -6.19 7.75 -1.42
CA TRP A 389 -5.23 6.66 -1.49
C TRP A 389 -4.96 6.07 -0.11
N LYS A 390 -4.75 6.90 0.93
CA LYS A 390 -4.55 6.42 2.31
C LYS A 390 -5.76 5.66 2.84
N GLN A 391 -6.98 6.15 2.61
CA GLN A 391 -8.19 5.45 3.09
C GLN A 391 -8.33 4.08 2.44
N ASN A 392 -8.05 3.99 1.15
CA ASN A 392 -8.18 2.78 0.35
C ASN A 392 -7.07 1.77 0.68
N HIS A 393 -5.82 2.21 0.58
CA HIS A 393 -4.64 1.37 0.67
C HIS A 393 -4.35 0.88 2.09
N ASN A 394 -4.73 1.64 3.13
CA ASN A 394 -4.63 1.11 4.50
C ASN A 394 -5.58 -0.07 4.73
N VAL A 395 -6.74 -0.10 4.07
CA VAL A 395 -7.63 -1.26 4.13
C VAL A 395 -6.99 -2.44 3.41
N HIS A 396 -6.44 -2.22 2.21
CA HIS A 396 -5.68 -3.24 1.48
C HIS A 396 -4.62 -3.91 2.35
N HIS A 397 -3.78 -3.17 3.07
CA HIS A 397 -2.77 -3.78 3.97
C HIS A 397 -3.32 -4.65 5.10
N ILE A 398 -4.57 -4.44 5.52
CA ILE A 398 -5.19 -5.19 6.61
C ILE A 398 -5.81 -6.49 6.07
N VAL A 399 -6.40 -6.44 4.88
CA VAL A 399 -7.19 -7.54 4.30
C VAL A 399 -6.73 -7.91 2.88
N THR A 400 -5.42 -7.86 2.61
CA THR A 400 -4.82 -8.07 1.28
C THR A 400 -5.44 -9.25 0.53
N ASN A 401 -5.85 -9.01 -0.72
CA ASN A 401 -6.51 -9.95 -1.62
C ASN A 401 -7.86 -10.54 -1.13
N HIS A 402 -8.45 -10.05 -0.05
CA HIS A 402 -9.75 -10.54 0.39
C HIS A 402 -10.87 -10.05 -0.56
N PRO A 403 -11.62 -10.94 -1.25
CA PRO A 403 -12.57 -10.53 -2.30
C PRO A 403 -13.57 -9.46 -1.86
N GLU A 404 -14.24 -9.65 -0.73
CA GLU A 404 -15.29 -8.72 -0.25
C GLU A 404 -14.74 -7.43 0.38
N ASN A 405 -13.50 -7.46 0.89
CA ASN A 405 -13.02 -6.46 1.84
C ASN A 405 -11.88 -5.59 1.29
N ASP A 406 -11.11 -6.12 0.34
CA ASP A 406 -9.98 -5.43 -0.26
C ASP A 406 -10.41 -4.59 -1.49
N PRO A 407 -10.39 -3.25 -1.41
CA PRO A 407 -10.75 -2.42 -2.55
C PRO A 407 -9.73 -2.47 -3.70
N ASP A 408 -8.48 -2.88 -3.45
CA ASP A 408 -7.41 -2.87 -4.47
C ASP A 408 -7.51 -4.01 -5.49
N ILE A 409 -8.49 -4.92 -5.35
CA ILE A 409 -8.78 -6.00 -6.31
C ILE A 409 -10.22 -5.95 -6.88
N GLN A 410 -11.02 -4.98 -6.44
CA GLN A 410 -12.45 -4.88 -6.77
C GLN A 410 -12.68 -4.07 -8.06
N HIS A 411 -12.33 -4.67 -9.20
CA HIS A 411 -12.24 -3.98 -10.49
C HIS A 411 -13.30 -4.37 -11.53
N LEU A 412 -14.40 -4.98 -11.09
CA LEU A 412 -15.57 -5.15 -11.97
C LEU A 412 -16.03 -3.77 -12.50
N PRO A 413 -16.42 -3.68 -13.78
CA PRO A 413 -16.66 -4.79 -14.71
C PRO A 413 -15.44 -5.28 -15.51
N PHE A 414 -14.25 -4.70 -15.32
CA PHE A 414 -13.12 -4.91 -16.22
C PHE A 414 -12.25 -6.12 -15.88
N PHE A 415 -12.03 -6.37 -14.58
CA PHE A 415 -11.19 -7.46 -14.11
C PHE A 415 -11.89 -8.25 -13.00
N ALA A 416 -11.70 -9.56 -13.04
CA ALA A 416 -12.03 -10.47 -11.95
C ALA A 416 -10.80 -11.37 -11.73
N ILE A 417 -10.23 -11.30 -10.53
CA ILE A 417 -9.01 -12.05 -10.18
C ILE A 417 -9.31 -13.45 -9.62
N SER A 418 -10.59 -13.75 -9.37
CA SER A 418 -11.07 -15.06 -8.94
C SER A 418 -12.53 -15.29 -9.34
N THR A 419 -12.96 -16.54 -9.28
CA THR A 419 -14.35 -16.94 -9.58
C THR A 419 -15.37 -16.43 -8.56
N HIS A 420 -14.93 -15.95 -7.38
CA HIS A 420 -15.79 -15.36 -6.36
C HIS A 420 -16.56 -14.14 -6.88
N PHE A 421 -15.96 -13.38 -7.80
CA PHE A 421 -16.59 -12.22 -8.40
C PHE A 421 -17.79 -12.57 -9.28
N PHE A 422 -17.99 -13.84 -9.65
CA PHE A 422 -19.10 -14.25 -10.52
C PHE A 422 -20.45 -14.36 -9.80
N LYS A 423 -20.43 -14.37 -8.46
CA LYS A 423 -21.64 -14.56 -7.62
C LYS A 423 -22.23 -13.25 -7.09
N ASN A 424 -22.05 -12.11 -7.77
CA ASN A 424 -22.41 -10.77 -7.30
C ASN A 424 -21.86 -10.48 -5.89
N LEU A 425 -20.70 -9.85 -5.85
CA LEU A 425 -19.94 -9.71 -4.60
C LEU A 425 -20.32 -8.43 -3.86
N TYR A 426 -20.71 -8.51 -2.59
CA TYR A 426 -20.89 -7.30 -1.78
C TYR A 426 -19.53 -6.75 -1.31
N SER A 427 -19.19 -5.54 -1.74
CA SER A 427 -18.00 -4.83 -1.25
C SER A 427 -18.29 -4.16 0.08
N THR A 428 -17.61 -4.57 1.15
CA THR A 428 -17.73 -3.92 2.46
C THR A 428 -17.09 -2.53 2.48
N TYR A 429 -16.08 -2.29 1.63
CA TYR A 429 -15.44 -0.99 1.49
C TYR A 429 -16.32 0.02 0.74
N TYR A 430 -16.79 -0.33 -0.46
CA TYR A 430 -17.65 0.55 -1.27
C TYR A 430 -19.11 0.54 -0.82
N LYS A 431 -19.50 -0.40 0.05
CA LYS A 431 -20.85 -0.57 0.60
C LYS A 431 -21.92 -0.75 -0.47
N ARG A 432 -21.56 -1.51 -1.52
CA ARG A 432 -22.42 -1.83 -2.65
C ARG A 432 -22.09 -3.22 -3.21
N THR A 433 -23.05 -3.82 -3.87
CA THR A 433 -22.83 -5.03 -4.65
C THR A 433 -22.07 -4.69 -5.94
N LEU A 434 -21.08 -5.51 -6.26
CA LEU A 434 -20.36 -5.54 -7.52
C LEU A 434 -21.02 -6.63 -8.37
N ASP A 435 -21.94 -6.20 -9.23
CA ASP A 435 -22.75 -7.12 -10.04
C ASP A 435 -21.92 -7.70 -11.19
N PHE A 436 -21.97 -9.02 -11.34
CA PHE A 436 -21.38 -9.73 -12.47
C PHE A 436 -22.38 -9.82 -13.62
N ASP A 437 -22.65 -8.65 -14.20
CA ASP A 437 -23.61 -8.49 -15.29
C ASP A 437 -23.05 -8.90 -16.67
N ARG A 438 -23.86 -8.74 -17.72
CA ARG A 438 -23.46 -9.07 -19.10
C ARG A 438 -22.23 -8.27 -19.58
N PHE A 439 -22.08 -7.04 -19.08
CA PHE A 439 -20.96 -6.20 -19.43
C PHE A 439 -19.67 -6.69 -18.75
N SER A 440 -19.76 -7.04 -17.47
CA SER A 440 -18.68 -7.69 -16.72
C SER A 440 -18.25 -8.99 -17.37
N ARG A 441 -19.21 -9.84 -17.75
CA ARG A 441 -18.96 -11.10 -18.47
C ARG A 441 -18.15 -10.88 -19.76
N LEU A 442 -18.52 -9.89 -20.56
CA LEU A 442 -17.83 -9.57 -21.81
C LEU A 442 -16.36 -9.17 -21.57
N PHE A 443 -16.10 -8.27 -20.62
CA PHE A 443 -14.74 -7.79 -20.37
C PHE A 443 -13.87 -8.82 -19.66
N VAL A 444 -14.43 -9.52 -18.68
CA VAL A 444 -13.71 -10.56 -17.93
C VAL A 444 -13.29 -11.71 -18.84
N ARG A 445 -14.11 -12.10 -19.82
CA ARG A 445 -13.72 -13.09 -20.85
C ARG A 445 -12.44 -12.69 -21.60
N TRP A 446 -12.24 -11.40 -21.86
CA TRP A 446 -11.10 -10.89 -22.62
C TRP A 446 -10.02 -10.25 -21.73
N GLN A 447 -10.13 -10.36 -20.40
CA GLN A 447 -9.34 -9.55 -19.47
C GLN A 447 -7.83 -9.71 -19.63
N HIS A 448 -7.36 -10.95 -19.84
CA HIS A 448 -5.93 -11.27 -19.99
C HIS A 448 -5.35 -10.68 -21.30
N ARG A 449 -6.17 -10.50 -22.34
CA ARG A 449 -5.76 -9.88 -23.61
C ARG A 449 -5.84 -8.37 -23.57
N LEU A 450 -6.78 -7.83 -22.80
CA LEU A 450 -7.02 -6.40 -22.65
C LEU A 450 -6.23 -5.78 -21.48
N TYR A 451 -5.53 -6.58 -20.68
CA TYR A 451 -4.87 -6.18 -19.44
C TYR A 451 -4.08 -4.87 -19.55
N TYR A 452 -3.06 -4.81 -20.41
CA TYR A 452 -2.25 -3.60 -20.56
C TYR A 452 -3.03 -2.41 -21.14
N LEU A 453 -3.99 -2.68 -22.03
CA LEU A 453 -4.83 -1.63 -22.62
C LEU A 453 -5.70 -1.00 -21.55
N ILE A 454 -6.40 -1.79 -20.74
CA ILE A 454 -7.27 -1.30 -19.66
C ILE A 454 -6.42 -0.58 -18.61
N LEU A 455 -5.28 -1.14 -18.20
CA LEU A 455 -4.39 -0.49 -17.23
C LEU A 455 -3.80 0.83 -17.74
N SER A 456 -3.68 1.03 -19.06
CA SER A 456 -3.29 2.34 -19.62
C SER A 456 -4.28 3.46 -19.32
N PHE A 457 -5.54 3.12 -19.00
CA PHE A 457 -6.56 4.05 -18.53
C PHE A 457 -6.66 4.13 -17.01
N GLY A 458 -5.87 3.36 -16.25
CA GLY A 458 -5.94 3.27 -14.79
C GLY A 458 -5.87 4.63 -14.10
N ARG A 459 -5.03 5.54 -14.59
CA ARG A 459 -4.90 6.90 -14.04
C ARG A 459 -6.19 7.71 -14.09
N TYR A 460 -7.02 7.54 -15.12
CA TYR A 460 -8.31 8.22 -15.19
C TYR A 460 -9.27 7.72 -14.11
N ASN A 461 -9.24 6.41 -13.83
CA ASN A 461 -9.98 5.85 -12.69
C ASN A 461 -9.48 6.44 -11.36
N LEU A 462 -8.17 6.62 -11.19
CA LEU A 462 -7.61 7.25 -9.99
C LEU A 462 -8.07 8.71 -9.81
N TYR A 463 -8.23 9.48 -10.89
CA TYR A 463 -8.85 10.81 -10.82
C TYR A 463 -10.30 10.74 -10.35
N ALA A 464 -11.10 9.82 -10.92
CA ALA A 464 -12.49 9.64 -10.56
C ALA A 464 -12.63 9.26 -9.07
N LEU A 465 -11.81 8.34 -8.59
CA LEU A 465 -11.78 7.91 -7.19
C LEU A 465 -11.33 9.04 -6.25
N SER A 466 -10.32 9.82 -6.64
CA SER A 466 -9.85 11.00 -5.88
C SER A 466 -10.97 12.02 -5.71
N TRP A 467 -11.63 12.41 -6.80
CA TRP A 467 -12.74 13.37 -6.73
C TRP A 467 -13.95 12.81 -5.99
N ASN A 468 -14.30 11.55 -6.24
CA ASN A 468 -15.40 10.90 -5.53
C ASN A 468 -15.17 10.92 -4.01
N TYR A 469 -13.96 10.59 -3.54
CA TYR A 469 -13.60 10.69 -2.12
C TYR A 469 -13.75 12.11 -1.59
N LEU A 470 -13.15 13.10 -2.27
CA LEU A 470 -13.16 14.48 -1.83
C LEU A 470 -14.59 15.06 -1.75
N LEU A 471 -15.48 14.63 -2.63
CA LEU A 471 -16.86 15.11 -2.71
C LEU A 471 -17.83 14.33 -1.80
N THR A 472 -17.60 13.04 -1.54
CA THR A 472 -18.61 12.18 -0.89
C THR A 472 -18.19 11.61 0.47
N SER A 473 -16.89 11.49 0.76
CA SER A 473 -16.44 10.81 1.98
C SER A 473 -16.90 11.57 3.24
N LYS A 474 -17.25 10.86 4.31
CA LYS A 474 -17.52 11.52 5.60
C LYS A 474 -16.21 11.93 6.30
N PHE A 475 -15.14 11.19 6.05
CA PHE A 475 -13.84 11.38 6.69
C PHE A 475 -12.78 11.81 5.67
N ALA A 476 -12.56 13.13 5.60
CA ALA A 476 -11.50 13.73 4.78
C ALA A 476 -10.85 14.91 5.53
N PRO A 477 -9.88 14.63 6.44
CA PRO A 477 -9.34 15.63 7.36
C PRO A 477 -8.75 16.88 6.69
N TYR A 478 -8.22 16.74 5.47
CA TYR A 478 -7.59 17.81 4.71
C TYR A 478 -8.38 18.18 3.44
N ARG A 479 -9.68 17.85 3.38
CA ARG A 479 -10.56 18.03 2.20
C ARG A 479 -10.31 19.30 1.41
N TRP A 480 -10.36 20.47 2.06
CA TRP A 480 -10.27 21.75 1.36
C TRP A 480 -8.87 22.04 0.82
N LEU A 481 -7.83 21.56 1.50
CA LEU A 481 -6.46 21.66 1.02
C LEU A 481 -6.25 20.75 -0.19
N GLU A 482 -6.72 19.51 -0.11
CA GLU A 482 -6.70 18.54 -1.23
C GLU A 482 -7.49 19.07 -2.44
N ILE A 483 -8.74 19.52 -2.24
CA ILE A 483 -9.56 20.15 -3.31
C ILE A 483 -8.84 21.34 -3.94
N SER A 484 -8.22 22.21 -3.13
CA SER A 484 -7.48 23.36 -3.66
C SER A 484 -6.29 22.92 -4.50
N CYS A 485 -5.51 21.94 -4.02
CA CYS A 485 -4.35 21.41 -4.73
C CYS A 485 -4.76 20.71 -6.03
N MET A 486 -5.81 19.89 -6.00
CA MET A 486 -6.40 19.24 -7.18
C MET A 486 -6.95 20.24 -8.21
N ALA A 487 -7.59 21.32 -7.75
CA ALA A 487 -8.07 22.40 -8.61
C ALA A 487 -6.90 23.15 -9.26
N VAL A 488 -5.86 23.46 -8.49
CA VAL A 488 -4.63 24.07 -9.03
C VAL A 488 -3.95 23.12 -10.00
N PHE A 489 -3.89 21.82 -9.72
CA PHE A 489 -3.38 20.80 -10.66
C PHE A 489 -4.11 20.86 -12.00
N THR A 490 -5.44 20.79 -11.94
CA THR A 490 -6.30 20.83 -13.12
C THR A 490 -6.08 22.12 -13.91
N LEU A 491 -5.97 23.25 -13.22
CA LEU A 491 -5.76 24.56 -13.83
C LEU A 491 -4.39 24.65 -14.52
N TRP A 492 -3.30 24.34 -13.80
CA TRP A 492 -1.96 24.50 -14.36
C TRP A 492 -1.70 23.52 -15.49
N PHE A 493 -2.17 22.26 -15.35
CA PHE A 493 -2.00 21.27 -16.40
C PHE A 493 -2.80 21.66 -17.65
N SER A 494 -4.02 22.18 -17.48
CA SER A 494 -4.81 22.71 -18.61
C SER A 494 -4.15 23.92 -19.27
N MET A 495 -3.57 24.83 -18.50
CA MET A 495 -2.81 25.96 -19.04
C MET A 495 -1.55 25.50 -19.77
N PHE A 496 -0.86 24.49 -19.24
CA PHE A 496 0.30 23.88 -19.88
C PHE A 496 -0.07 23.24 -21.22
N LEU A 497 -1.19 22.51 -21.31
CA LEU A 497 -1.65 21.91 -22.57
C LEU A 497 -1.96 22.95 -23.65
N ARG A 498 -2.36 24.19 -23.29
CA ARG A 498 -2.59 25.28 -24.25
C ARG A 498 -1.32 25.76 -24.95
N LEU A 499 -0.14 25.41 -24.45
CA LEU A 499 1.14 25.68 -25.12
C LEU A 499 1.40 24.76 -26.31
N ILE A 500 0.63 23.68 -26.43
CA ILE A 500 0.76 22.74 -27.54
C ILE A 500 -0.06 23.28 -28.72
N PRO A 501 0.52 23.41 -29.93
CA PRO A 501 -0.03 24.28 -30.98
C PRO A 501 -1.29 23.75 -31.67
N THR A 502 -1.59 22.45 -31.56
CA THR A 502 -2.74 21.85 -32.24
C THR A 502 -3.47 20.84 -31.36
N TRP A 503 -4.79 20.74 -31.53
CA TRP A 503 -5.63 19.78 -30.80
C TRP A 503 -5.23 18.31 -30.97
N PRO A 504 -4.84 17.81 -32.17
CA PRO A 504 -4.35 16.45 -32.31
C PRO A 504 -3.09 16.17 -31.48
N LEU A 505 -2.18 17.14 -31.35
CA LEU A 505 -1.01 17.01 -30.49
C LEU A 505 -1.36 17.05 -29.01
N VAL A 506 -2.32 17.89 -28.61
CA VAL A 506 -2.84 17.89 -27.23
C VAL A 506 -3.45 16.53 -26.88
N PHE A 507 -4.28 15.98 -27.78
CA PHE A 507 -4.87 14.66 -27.61
C PHE A 507 -3.80 13.58 -27.46
N LEU A 508 -2.82 13.57 -28.37
CA LEU A 508 -1.71 12.62 -28.32
C LEU A 508 -0.87 12.76 -27.04
N TYR A 509 -0.61 14.00 -26.61
CA TYR A 509 0.10 14.29 -25.36
C TYR A 509 -0.63 13.69 -24.17
N VAL A 510 -1.94 13.95 -24.04
CA VAL A 510 -2.76 13.46 -22.94
C VAL A 510 -2.79 11.93 -22.93
N VAL A 511 -3.02 11.29 -24.07
CA VAL A 511 -3.04 9.83 -24.17
C VAL A 511 -1.68 9.25 -23.74
N ILE A 512 -0.57 9.75 -24.28
CA ILE A 512 0.76 9.21 -23.97
C ILE A 512 1.15 9.46 -22.52
N SER A 513 0.96 10.67 -21.99
CA SER A 513 1.37 11.00 -20.62
C SER A 513 0.60 10.17 -19.59
N HIS A 514 -0.69 9.90 -19.82
CA HIS A 514 -1.50 9.08 -18.93
C HIS A 514 -1.18 7.59 -19.10
N ALA A 515 -1.10 7.11 -20.35
CA ALA A 515 -0.77 5.70 -20.64
C ALA A 515 0.62 5.32 -20.13
N THR A 516 1.60 6.22 -20.12
CA THR A 516 2.96 5.95 -19.59
C THR A 516 2.93 5.51 -18.12
N THR A 517 1.94 5.96 -17.34
CA THR A 517 1.78 5.54 -15.94
C THR A 517 1.35 4.09 -15.78
N VAL A 518 1.02 3.38 -16.87
CA VAL A 518 0.69 1.94 -16.87
C VAL A 518 1.78 1.10 -16.21
N ILE A 519 3.05 1.52 -16.29
CA ILE A 519 4.18 0.83 -15.68
C ILE A 519 3.96 0.63 -14.18
N LEU A 520 3.48 1.66 -13.48
CA LEU A 520 3.15 1.59 -12.05
C LEU A 520 1.99 0.63 -11.78
N HIS A 521 0.94 0.71 -12.59
CA HIS A 521 -0.26 -0.12 -12.42
C HIS A 521 0.07 -1.60 -12.63
N VAL A 522 0.86 -1.92 -13.66
CA VAL A 522 1.35 -3.29 -13.90
C VAL A 522 2.13 -3.77 -12.69
N GLN A 523 3.08 -3.00 -12.17
CA GLN A 523 3.89 -3.41 -11.01
C GLN A 523 3.06 -3.77 -9.78
N ILE A 524 2.09 -2.94 -9.43
CA ILE A 524 1.22 -3.17 -8.28
C ILE A 524 0.34 -4.40 -8.52
N THR A 525 -0.31 -4.47 -9.68
CA THR A 525 -1.24 -5.57 -9.98
C THR A 525 -0.55 -6.92 -10.18
N LEU A 526 0.67 -6.96 -10.71
CA LEU A 526 1.47 -8.20 -10.78
C LEU A 526 1.58 -8.84 -9.41
N SER A 527 1.84 -8.04 -8.39
CA SER A 527 2.14 -8.52 -7.04
C SER A 527 0.95 -9.18 -6.34
N HIS A 528 -0.28 -8.97 -6.84
CA HIS A 528 -1.51 -9.39 -6.17
C HIS A 528 -2.49 -10.18 -7.06
N PHE A 529 -2.65 -9.83 -8.33
CA PHE A 529 -3.73 -10.38 -9.19
C PHE A 529 -3.57 -11.89 -9.48
N GLY A 530 -2.34 -12.40 -9.45
CA GLY A 530 -2.07 -13.83 -9.60
C GLY A 530 -1.98 -14.60 -8.28
N MET A 531 -2.13 -13.90 -7.15
CA MET A 531 -1.92 -14.43 -5.81
C MET A 531 -3.23 -14.93 -5.20
N SER A 532 -3.13 -15.77 -4.18
CA SER A 532 -4.29 -16.44 -3.60
C SER A 532 -5.24 -15.43 -2.93
N VAL A 533 -6.53 -15.62 -3.15
CA VAL A 533 -7.62 -14.89 -2.47
C VAL A 533 -8.25 -15.71 -1.34
N GLU A 534 -7.93 -17.00 -1.26
CA GLU A 534 -8.48 -17.94 -0.28
C GLU A 534 -7.46 -18.24 0.83
N SER A 535 -7.90 -18.08 2.08
CA SER A 535 -7.10 -18.50 3.22
C SER A 535 -7.25 -20.01 3.45
N PRO A 536 -6.15 -20.77 3.64
CA PRO A 536 -6.23 -22.17 4.00
C PRO A 536 -6.76 -22.39 5.42
N ASP A 537 -6.70 -21.35 6.27
CA ASP A 537 -7.28 -21.35 7.61
C ASP A 537 -7.76 -19.92 7.96
N PRO A 538 -8.95 -19.53 7.48
CA PRO A 538 -9.49 -18.18 7.66
C PRO A 538 -9.66 -17.78 9.13
N ILE A 539 -9.77 -18.77 10.02
CA ILE A 539 -9.98 -18.53 11.44
C ILE A 539 -8.67 -18.27 12.14
N THR A 540 -7.54 -18.88 11.75
CA THR A 540 -6.29 -18.78 12.55
C THR A 540 -5.06 -18.26 11.80
N GLU A 541 -5.12 -18.12 10.47
CA GLU A 541 -4.02 -17.60 9.64
C GLU A 541 -3.54 -16.25 10.17
N CYS A 542 -2.28 -16.19 10.63
CA CYS A 542 -1.75 -14.94 11.19
C CYS A 542 -1.38 -13.92 10.10
N PHE A 543 -1.32 -12.65 10.48
CA PHE A 543 -0.98 -11.52 9.61
C PHE A 543 0.19 -11.79 8.66
N MET A 544 1.35 -12.26 9.15
CA MET A 544 2.50 -12.52 8.29
C MET A 544 2.17 -13.56 7.22
N ALA A 545 1.58 -14.69 7.61
CA ALA A 545 1.22 -15.76 6.68
C ALA A 545 0.24 -15.27 5.60
N ASN A 546 -0.75 -14.47 5.99
CA ASN A 546 -1.67 -13.83 5.07
C ASN A 546 -0.93 -12.93 4.06
N GLN A 547 -0.03 -12.04 4.52
CA GLN A 547 0.73 -11.16 3.62
C GLN A 547 1.67 -11.94 2.68
N ILE A 548 2.32 -13.02 3.15
CA ILE A 548 3.16 -13.89 2.29
C ILE A 548 2.32 -14.60 1.23
N ARG A 549 1.11 -15.09 1.57
CA ARG A 549 0.24 -15.83 0.65
C ARG A 549 -0.33 -14.96 -0.47
N THR A 550 -0.67 -13.73 -0.13
CA THR A 550 -1.46 -12.81 -0.96
C THR A 550 -0.59 -11.87 -1.81
N THR A 551 0.73 -11.98 -1.68
CA THR A 551 1.68 -11.04 -2.28
C THR A 551 2.87 -11.78 -2.89
N MET A 552 3.33 -11.35 -4.05
CA MET A 552 4.59 -11.79 -4.63
C MET A 552 5.54 -10.63 -4.90
N ASP A 553 6.83 -10.94 -4.87
CA ASP A 553 7.91 -10.00 -5.21
C ASP A 553 8.35 -10.14 -6.67
N ILE A 554 8.91 -9.05 -7.20
CA ILE A 554 9.52 -9.02 -8.53
C ILE A 554 11.05 -8.89 -8.44
N LYS A 555 11.75 -9.97 -8.79
CA LYS A 555 13.20 -9.96 -8.96
C LYS A 555 13.59 -9.05 -10.11
N CYS A 556 14.31 -7.99 -9.77
CA CYS A 556 14.56 -6.88 -10.66
C CYS A 556 16.06 -6.62 -10.83
N PRO A 557 16.61 -6.60 -12.07
CA PRO A 557 17.97 -6.14 -12.30
C PRO A 557 18.10 -4.62 -12.02
N ALA A 558 19.31 -4.16 -11.74
CA ALA A 558 19.56 -2.78 -11.27
C ALA A 558 19.02 -1.67 -12.21
N TRP A 559 18.98 -1.90 -13.53
CA TRP A 559 18.45 -0.92 -14.48
C TRP A 559 16.92 -0.81 -14.42
N LEU A 560 16.23 -1.89 -14.05
CA LEU A 560 14.77 -1.96 -13.98
C LEU A 560 14.25 -1.48 -12.61
N ASP A 561 15.13 -1.41 -11.60
CA ASP A 561 14.86 -0.87 -10.26
C ASP A 561 14.32 0.57 -10.31
N TRP A 562 14.85 1.37 -11.23
CA TRP A 562 14.38 2.75 -11.47
C TRP A 562 12.88 2.81 -11.78
N PHE A 563 12.38 1.86 -12.56
CA PHE A 563 10.97 1.78 -12.91
C PHE A 563 10.13 1.26 -11.75
N HIS A 564 10.66 0.39 -10.88
CA HIS A 564 9.88 -0.19 -9.78
C HIS A 564 9.84 0.67 -8.53
N GLY A 565 10.82 1.56 -8.35
CA GLY A 565 10.81 2.52 -7.26
C GLY A 565 10.81 1.88 -5.87
N GLY A 566 11.23 0.62 -5.71
CA GLY A 566 11.16 -0.12 -4.44
C GLY A 566 9.88 -0.93 -4.26
N LEU A 567 8.85 -0.73 -5.08
CA LEU A 567 7.61 -1.50 -5.05
C LEU A 567 7.70 -2.89 -5.71
N GLN A 568 8.90 -3.35 -6.06
CA GLN A 568 9.13 -4.75 -6.40
C GLN A 568 9.29 -5.66 -5.16
N TYR A 569 9.42 -5.06 -3.97
CA TYR A 569 9.53 -5.73 -2.66
C TYR A 569 8.20 -5.59 -1.90
N GLN A 570 7.12 -6.07 -2.52
CA GLN A 570 5.77 -5.90 -1.98
C GLN A 570 5.56 -6.72 -0.72
N VAL A 571 6.19 -7.89 -0.62
CA VAL A 571 6.09 -8.71 0.58
C VAL A 571 6.65 -7.97 1.80
N GLU A 572 7.85 -7.40 1.70
CA GLU A 572 8.44 -6.61 2.79
C GLU A 572 7.64 -5.35 3.07
N HIS A 573 7.11 -4.72 2.01
CA HIS A 573 6.27 -3.55 2.13
C HIS A 573 5.02 -3.85 2.96
N HIS A 574 4.29 -4.92 2.63
CA HIS A 574 3.08 -5.33 3.34
C HIS A 574 3.34 -5.75 4.79
N LEU A 575 4.45 -6.43 5.04
CA LEU A 575 4.86 -6.79 6.39
C LEU A 575 5.28 -5.57 7.22
N PHE A 576 5.91 -4.57 6.60
CA PHE A 576 6.42 -3.40 7.30
C PHE A 576 6.13 -2.09 6.55
N PRO A 577 4.86 -1.64 6.46
CA PRO A 577 4.48 -0.54 5.56
C PRO A 577 5.16 0.79 5.84
N ARG A 578 5.63 0.98 7.08
CA ARG A 578 6.38 2.18 7.51
C ARG A 578 7.88 2.15 7.16
N LEU A 579 8.42 1.04 6.64
CA LEU A 579 9.81 1.00 6.19
C LEU A 579 9.97 1.91 4.97
N PRO A 580 10.99 2.78 4.95
CA PRO A 580 11.32 3.51 3.74
C PRO A 580 11.66 2.54 2.60
N ARG A 581 11.13 2.79 1.40
CA ARG A 581 11.30 1.89 0.23
C ARG A 581 12.75 1.52 -0.12
N HIS A 582 13.71 2.40 0.16
CA HIS A 582 15.15 2.13 -0.05
C HIS A 582 15.76 1.09 0.91
N GLN A 583 15.04 0.71 1.97
CA GLN A 583 15.47 -0.31 2.94
C GLN A 583 14.89 -1.69 2.61
N LEU A 584 13.81 -1.78 1.83
CA LEU A 584 13.10 -3.04 1.55
C LEU A 584 14.02 -4.12 0.97
N LYS A 585 14.87 -3.74 0.01
CA LYS A 585 15.90 -4.64 -0.55
C LYS A 585 16.81 -5.27 0.51
N LYS A 586 17.15 -4.53 1.56
CA LYS A 586 18.02 -5.03 2.64
C LYS A 586 17.24 -5.90 3.64
N VAL A 587 15.92 -5.74 3.70
CA VAL A 587 15.03 -6.49 4.60
C VAL A 587 14.59 -7.83 3.99
N GLN A 588 14.44 -7.89 2.66
CA GLN A 588 13.99 -9.10 1.95
C GLN A 588 14.72 -10.39 2.35
N PRO A 589 16.07 -10.41 2.49
CA PRO A 589 16.77 -11.63 2.88
C PRO A 589 16.36 -12.17 4.26
N PHE A 590 16.00 -11.31 5.21
CA PHE A 590 15.51 -11.75 6.52
C PHE A 590 14.10 -12.34 6.40
N VAL A 591 13.24 -11.75 5.57
CA VAL A 591 11.88 -12.27 5.32
C VAL A 591 11.94 -13.63 4.63
N LYS A 592 12.79 -13.79 3.60
CA LYS A 592 13.04 -15.07 2.94
C LYS A 592 13.54 -16.15 3.91
N ALA A 593 14.52 -15.82 4.74
CA ALA A 593 15.03 -16.76 5.75
C ALA A 593 13.97 -17.14 6.80
N LEU A 594 13.10 -16.19 7.17
CA LEU A 594 11.98 -16.47 8.07
C LEU A 594 10.91 -17.35 7.40
N CYS A 595 10.65 -17.15 6.10
CA CYS A 595 9.77 -18.04 5.33
C CYS A 595 10.33 -19.46 5.27
N ASP A 596 11.63 -19.60 4.96
CA ASP A 596 12.35 -20.87 4.96
C ASP A 596 12.24 -21.61 6.31
N LYS A 597 12.40 -20.90 7.43
CA LYS A 597 12.29 -21.45 8.78
C LYS A 597 10.92 -22.07 9.05
N HIS A 598 9.86 -21.43 8.58
CA HIS A 598 8.48 -21.86 8.83
C HIS A 598 7.86 -22.65 7.68
N GLY A 599 8.64 -23.00 6.64
CA GLY A 599 8.13 -23.72 5.47
C GLY A 599 7.14 -22.92 4.61
N MET A 600 7.11 -21.59 4.75
CA MET A 600 6.26 -20.71 3.95
C MET A 600 6.89 -20.48 2.57
N LYS A 601 6.08 -20.53 1.52
CA LYS A 601 6.53 -20.28 0.15
C LYS A 601 6.66 -18.77 -0.10
N PHE A 602 7.89 -18.28 -0.14
CA PHE A 602 8.18 -16.93 -0.62
C PHE A 602 8.08 -16.90 -2.15
N THR A 603 7.05 -16.23 -2.69
CA THR A 603 6.83 -16.17 -4.14
C THR A 603 7.57 -14.98 -4.74
N GLU A 604 8.52 -15.27 -5.63
CA GLU A 604 9.32 -14.26 -6.33
C GLU A 604 9.48 -14.67 -7.80
N PHE A 605 9.14 -13.77 -8.72
CA PHE A 605 9.35 -13.96 -10.16
C PHE A 605 10.24 -12.86 -10.71
N ASN A 606 10.95 -13.10 -11.82
CA ASN A 606 11.45 -11.95 -12.58
C ASN A 606 10.29 -11.23 -13.28
N PHE A 607 10.53 -10.01 -13.78
CA PHE A 607 9.47 -9.20 -14.38
C PHE A 607 8.73 -9.91 -15.53
N PHE A 608 9.41 -10.67 -16.37
CA PHE A 608 8.77 -11.38 -17.48
C PHE A 608 7.89 -12.52 -16.96
N ASP A 609 8.45 -13.40 -16.13
CA ASP A 609 7.73 -14.55 -15.59
C ASP A 609 6.54 -14.11 -14.72
N GLY A 610 6.67 -13.00 -14.00
CA GLY A 610 5.56 -12.42 -13.24
C GLY A 610 4.40 -12.02 -14.14
N ASN A 611 4.67 -11.36 -15.28
CA ASN A 611 3.62 -11.03 -16.25
C ASN A 611 2.98 -12.29 -16.85
N VAL A 612 3.79 -13.27 -17.25
CA VAL A 612 3.27 -14.54 -17.79
C VAL A 612 2.38 -15.24 -16.77
N TYR A 613 2.82 -15.30 -15.50
CA TYR A 613 2.07 -15.91 -14.42
C TYR A 613 0.75 -15.18 -14.15
N THR A 614 0.76 -13.86 -13.96
CA THR A 614 -0.45 -13.07 -13.69
C THR A 614 -1.45 -13.16 -14.85
N LEU A 615 -0.99 -13.00 -16.10
CA LEU A 615 -1.87 -13.11 -17.27
C LEU A 615 -2.43 -14.54 -17.43
N GLY A 616 -1.65 -15.56 -17.09
CA GLY A 616 -2.10 -16.95 -17.06
C GLY A 616 -3.21 -17.19 -16.04
N GLN A 617 -3.07 -16.65 -14.81
CA GLN A 617 -4.13 -16.75 -13.79
C GLN A 617 -5.41 -16.01 -14.23
N MET A 618 -5.26 -14.80 -14.77
CA MET A 618 -6.39 -14.06 -15.32
C MET A 618 -7.07 -14.77 -16.51
N ALA A 619 -6.30 -15.52 -17.31
CA ALA A 619 -6.83 -16.34 -18.40
C ALA A 619 -7.64 -17.53 -17.87
N LYS A 620 -7.14 -18.24 -16.84
CA LYS A 620 -7.89 -19.32 -16.18
C LYS A 620 -9.24 -18.83 -15.64
N VAL A 621 -9.27 -17.69 -14.96
CA VAL A 621 -10.52 -17.09 -14.48
C VAL A 621 -11.44 -16.72 -15.67
N ALA A 622 -10.89 -16.22 -16.76
CA ALA A 622 -11.67 -15.91 -17.97
C ALA A 622 -12.29 -17.15 -18.63
N GLU A 623 -11.59 -18.29 -18.66
CA GLU A 623 -12.08 -19.56 -19.21
C GLU A 623 -13.29 -20.10 -18.42
N GLN A 624 -13.32 -19.89 -17.09
CA GLN A 624 -14.46 -20.26 -16.24
C GLN A 624 -15.74 -19.47 -16.57
N VAL A 625 -15.62 -18.33 -17.26
CA VAL A 625 -16.78 -17.60 -17.80
C VAL A 625 -17.33 -18.28 -19.05
N GLU A 626 -16.46 -18.85 -19.90
CA GLU A 626 -16.80 -19.49 -21.17
C GLU A 626 -17.42 -20.88 -20.97
N ASN A 627 -17.01 -21.61 -19.93
CA ASN A 627 -17.51 -22.96 -19.63
C ASN A 627 -18.88 -23.01 -18.94
N LYS A 628 -19.47 -21.85 -18.61
CA LYS A 628 -20.80 -21.73 -17.99
C LYS A 628 -21.93 -21.39 -18.99
N ASP A 629 -21.61 -21.38 -20.28
CA ASP A 629 -22.55 -21.26 -21.40
C ASP A 629 -22.76 -22.64 -22.03
#